data_AF-F3ZWE3-F1
#
_entry.id   AF-F3ZWE3-F1
#
_cell.length_a   1.000
_cell.length_b   1.000
_cell.length_c   1.000
_cell.angle_alpha   90.00
_cell.angle_beta   90.00
_cell.angle_gamma   90.00
#
_symmetry.space_group_name_H-M   'P 1'
#
loop_
_entity.id
_entity.type
_entity.pdbx_description
1 polymer ?
#
loop_
_entity_poly.entity_id
_entity_poly.type
_entity_poly.pdbx_seq_one_letter_code
_entity_poly.pdbx_strand_id
1 'polypeptide(L)'
;MSIIKEEAEEFERVGVGLRLDDPYIWFHGSKTAAIVYKILEHLNMSDDEARWTLEAALLHDIGVTDLGWDIRGRWPIKPGTWLEEEEWDDILAHPRLGYREINRKEYLGNILPGILYHHERWDGYGYPEALKGEEIPLSARVIAVADYMDSLAAPRGTKIIMPVEIALKKIKKEEGRYFEPAVVAALMQVNEGELMDILIQDIADSVDERELKWYKKKVNYSSIN
;
A
#
# COMPACT_ATOMS: atom_id res chain seq x y z
N MET A 1 -19.98 -12.94 -16.80
CA MET A 1 -18.79 -13.81 -16.66
C MET A 1 -18.77 -14.34 -15.22
N SER A 2 -17.74 -15.01 -14.70
CA SER A 2 -17.69 -15.22 -13.24
C SER A 2 -17.44 -13.86 -12.56
N ILE A 3 -18.02 -13.63 -11.37
CA ILE A 3 -17.85 -12.38 -10.61
C ILE A 3 -16.35 -12.06 -10.42
N ILE A 4 -15.53 -13.08 -10.14
CA ILE A 4 -14.07 -12.95 -9.99
C ILE A 4 -13.41 -12.36 -11.25
N LYS A 5 -13.90 -12.73 -12.45
CA LYS A 5 -13.37 -12.19 -13.70
C LYS A 5 -13.74 -10.71 -13.88
N GLU A 6 -14.94 -10.33 -13.47
CA GLU A 6 -15.41 -8.93 -13.53
C GLU A 6 -14.66 -8.06 -12.53
N GLU A 7 -14.39 -8.56 -11.32
CA GLU A 7 -13.49 -7.92 -10.35
C GLU A 7 -12.08 -7.71 -10.93
N ALA A 8 -11.51 -8.74 -11.57
CA ALA A 8 -10.19 -8.68 -12.19
C ALA A 8 -10.08 -7.60 -13.27
N GLU A 9 -11.06 -7.57 -14.17
CA GLU A 9 -11.09 -6.66 -15.31
C GLU A 9 -11.31 -5.21 -14.87
N GLU A 10 -12.12 -4.97 -13.84
CA GLU A 10 -12.29 -3.63 -13.28
C GLU A 10 -11.02 -3.17 -12.57
N PHE A 11 -10.41 -4.04 -11.75
CA PHE A 11 -9.16 -3.72 -11.07
C PHE A 11 -8.05 -3.38 -12.08
N GLU A 12 -7.89 -4.19 -13.14
CA GLU A 12 -6.92 -3.93 -14.20
C GLU A 12 -7.16 -2.58 -14.89
N ARG A 13 -8.43 -2.23 -15.17
CA ARG A 13 -8.77 -0.95 -15.79
C ARG A 13 -8.39 0.23 -14.89
N VAL A 14 -8.70 0.16 -13.60
CA VAL A 14 -8.38 1.21 -12.62
C VAL A 14 -6.87 1.32 -12.43
N GLY A 15 -6.17 0.20 -12.26
CA GLY A 15 -4.72 0.18 -12.08
C GLY A 15 -3.96 0.70 -13.29
N VAL A 16 -4.36 0.32 -14.51
CA VAL A 16 -3.79 0.90 -15.75
C VAL A 16 -4.05 2.41 -15.82
N GLY A 17 -5.23 2.86 -15.42
CA GLY A 17 -5.57 4.29 -15.33
C GLY A 17 -4.63 5.04 -14.39
N LEU A 18 -4.47 4.56 -13.15
CA LEU A 18 -3.59 5.17 -12.15
C LEU A 18 -2.13 5.20 -12.64
N ARG A 19 -1.62 4.11 -13.20
CA ARG A 19 -0.25 4.07 -13.74
C ARG A 19 0.00 5.09 -14.85
N LEU A 20 -0.99 5.35 -15.69
CA LEU A 20 -0.89 6.33 -16.78
C LEU A 20 -1.05 7.77 -16.30
N ASP A 21 -1.90 8.01 -15.30
CA ASP A 21 -2.09 9.34 -14.70
C ASP A 21 -0.93 9.74 -13.79
N ASP A 22 -0.52 8.83 -12.90
CA ASP A 22 0.54 9.06 -11.91
C ASP A 22 1.40 7.80 -11.69
N PRO A 23 2.47 7.62 -12.48
CA PRO A 23 3.32 6.45 -12.37
C PRO A 23 4.10 6.40 -11.04
N TYR A 24 4.27 7.53 -10.33
CA TYR A 24 4.97 7.56 -9.05
C TYR A 24 4.10 6.99 -7.93
N ILE A 25 2.81 7.37 -7.89
CA ILE A 25 1.85 6.78 -6.96
C ILE A 25 1.70 5.28 -7.23
N TRP A 26 1.54 4.89 -8.50
CA TRP A 26 1.48 3.47 -8.87
C TRP A 26 2.73 2.71 -8.42
N PHE A 27 3.92 3.27 -8.65
CA PHE A 27 5.17 2.62 -8.28
C PHE A 27 5.31 2.42 -6.76
N HIS A 28 4.94 3.44 -5.98
CA HIS A 28 4.89 3.30 -4.52
C HIS A 28 3.90 2.18 -4.11
N GLY A 29 2.70 2.19 -4.67
CA GLY A 29 1.71 1.12 -4.47
C GLY A 29 2.25 -0.27 -4.83
N SER A 30 2.99 -0.43 -5.95
CA SER A 30 3.61 -1.69 -6.35
C SER A 30 4.60 -2.22 -5.30
N LYS A 31 5.47 -1.36 -4.77
CA LYS A 31 6.43 -1.75 -3.73
C LYS A 31 5.73 -2.10 -2.43
N THR A 32 4.76 -1.29 -2.00
CA THR A 32 3.92 -1.57 -0.83
C THR A 32 3.23 -2.93 -0.99
N ALA A 33 2.61 -3.20 -2.14
CA ALA A 33 1.96 -4.49 -2.42
C ALA A 33 2.95 -5.66 -2.43
N ALA A 34 4.18 -5.48 -2.91
CA ALA A 34 5.21 -6.52 -2.85
C ALA A 34 5.63 -6.85 -1.41
N ILE A 35 5.73 -5.84 -0.54
CA ILE A 35 5.99 -6.04 0.90
C ILE A 35 4.78 -6.72 1.57
N VAL A 36 3.55 -6.28 1.25
CA VAL A 36 2.32 -6.93 1.72
C VAL A 36 2.32 -8.41 1.35
N TYR A 37 2.61 -8.76 0.09
CA TYR A 37 2.66 -10.15 -0.36
C TYR A 37 3.60 -10.99 0.52
N LYS A 38 4.76 -10.45 0.88
CA LYS A 38 5.72 -11.13 1.77
C LYS A 38 5.22 -11.29 3.20
N ILE A 39 4.53 -10.30 3.73
CA ILE A 39 3.89 -10.39 5.06
C ILE A 39 2.80 -11.47 5.05
N LEU A 40 2.00 -11.55 3.98
CA LEU A 40 0.90 -12.50 3.84
C LEU A 40 1.38 -13.96 3.80
N GLU A 41 2.60 -14.25 3.34
CA GLU A 41 3.21 -15.60 3.41
C GLU A 41 3.35 -16.10 4.87
N HIS A 42 3.23 -15.21 5.85
CA HIS A 42 3.33 -15.49 7.27
C HIS A 42 2.04 -15.20 8.07
N LEU A 43 0.93 -14.89 7.38
CA LEU A 43 -0.39 -14.68 7.99
C LEU A 43 -1.38 -15.72 7.47
N ASN A 44 -2.40 -16.01 8.28
CA ASN A 44 -3.47 -16.92 7.90
C ASN A 44 -4.65 -16.12 7.32
N MET A 45 -4.65 -15.92 6.00
CA MET A 45 -5.73 -15.28 5.25
C MET A 45 -6.19 -16.21 4.11
N SER A 46 -7.45 -16.11 3.71
CA SER A 46 -7.93 -16.81 2.51
C SER A 46 -7.33 -16.20 1.24
N ASP A 47 -7.33 -16.96 0.14
CA ASP A 47 -6.81 -16.50 -1.15
C ASP A 47 -7.51 -15.20 -1.64
N ASP A 48 -8.83 -15.08 -1.41
CA ASP A 48 -9.59 -13.89 -1.76
C ASP A 48 -9.22 -12.68 -0.89
N GLU A 49 -9.11 -12.85 0.43
CA GLU A 49 -8.70 -11.75 1.32
C GLU A 49 -7.26 -11.30 1.04
N ALA A 50 -6.37 -12.24 0.73
CA ALA A 50 -5.00 -11.94 0.31
C ALA A 50 -4.98 -11.14 -0.99
N ARG A 51 -5.76 -11.56 -1.99
CA ARG A 51 -5.94 -10.82 -3.25
C ARG A 51 -6.45 -9.40 -3.00
N TRP A 52 -7.55 -9.24 -2.27
CA TRP A 52 -8.12 -7.91 -2.00
C TRP A 52 -7.16 -7.02 -1.22
N THR A 53 -6.35 -7.59 -0.32
CA THR A 53 -5.33 -6.83 0.42
C THR A 53 -4.21 -6.34 -0.50
N LEU A 54 -3.79 -7.15 -1.47
CA LEU A 54 -2.81 -6.75 -2.48
C LEU A 54 -3.35 -5.68 -3.42
N GLU A 55 -4.61 -5.79 -3.83
CA GLU A 55 -5.30 -4.79 -4.65
C GLU A 55 -5.47 -3.47 -3.92
N ALA A 56 -5.88 -3.54 -2.66
CA ALA A 56 -5.96 -2.37 -1.80
C ALA A 56 -4.58 -1.72 -1.62
N ALA A 57 -3.51 -2.51 -1.45
CA ALA A 57 -2.14 -1.99 -1.34
C ALA A 57 -1.69 -1.25 -2.61
N LEU A 58 -2.03 -1.77 -3.79
CA LEU A 58 -1.71 -1.10 -5.07
C LEU A 58 -2.44 0.24 -5.24
N LEU A 59 -3.63 0.38 -4.68
CA LEU A 59 -4.50 1.54 -4.86
C LEU A 59 -4.69 2.39 -3.59
N HIS A 60 -3.96 2.13 -2.50
CA HIS A 60 -4.20 2.79 -1.21
C HIS A 60 -4.11 4.32 -1.30
N ASP A 61 -3.19 4.81 -2.12
CA ASP A 61 -2.95 6.23 -2.37
C ASP A 61 -3.64 6.79 -3.62
N ILE A 62 -4.60 6.07 -4.23
CA ILE A 62 -5.28 6.58 -5.42
C ILE A 62 -5.95 7.95 -5.17
N GLY A 63 -6.36 8.24 -3.94
CA GLY A 63 -6.92 9.54 -3.56
C GLY A 63 -5.97 10.72 -3.73
N VAL A 64 -4.66 10.48 -3.80
CA VAL A 64 -3.63 11.51 -4.02
C VAL A 64 -3.72 12.11 -5.43
N THR A 65 -4.33 11.41 -6.40
CA THR A 65 -4.54 11.97 -7.75
C THR A 65 -5.47 13.18 -7.76
N ASP A 66 -6.36 13.27 -6.76
CA ASP A 66 -7.29 14.40 -6.58
C ASP A 66 -6.61 15.63 -5.92
N LEU A 67 -5.35 15.52 -5.49
CA LEU A 67 -4.61 16.59 -4.82
C LEU A 67 -3.78 17.45 -5.79
N GLY A 68 -3.33 18.62 -5.31
CA GLY A 68 -2.49 19.54 -6.06
C GLY A 68 -1.09 18.97 -6.39
N TRP A 69 -0.45 19.52 -7.43
CA TRP A 69 0.88 19.08 -7.89
C TRP A 69 1.99 19.32 -6.86
N ASP A 70 1.81 20.33 -6.00
CA ASP A 70 2.63 20.62 -4.83
C ASP A 70 2.72 19.43 -3.87
N ILE A 71 1.67 18.63 -3.72
CA ILE A 71 1.69 17.38 -2.94
C ILE A 71 2.11 16.20 -3.82
N ARG A 72 1.45 16.00 -4.98
CA ARG A 72 1.72 14.86 -5.87
C ARG A 72 3.19 14.73 -6.27
N GLY A 73 3.83 15.85 -6.63
CA GLY A 73 5.26 15.87 -7.01
C GLY A 73 6.23 15.51 -5.89
N ARG A 74 5.75 15.40 -4.64
CA ARG A 74 6.54 14.99 -3.48
C ARG A 74 6.17 13.59 -2.95
N TRP A 75 5.15 12.95 -3.49
CA TRP A 75 4.62 11.67 -2.99
C TRP A 75 5.63 10.50 -3.15
N PRO A 76 5.66 9.51 -2.24
CA PRO A 76 5.05 9.52 -0.90
C PRO A 76 5.74 10.53 0.02
N ILE A 77 4.97 11.10 0.96
CA ILE A 77 5.49 12.09 1.91
C ILE A 77 6.35 11.40 2.96
N LYS A 78 7.65 11.70 2.96
CA LYS A 78 8.61 11.07 3.88
C LYS A 78 8.46 11.62 5.30
N PRO A 79 8.68 10.79 6.34
CA PRO A 79 8.73 11.26 7.71
C PRO A 79 9.73 12.41 7.89
N GLY A 80 9.26 13.52 8.50
CA GLY A 80 10.06 14.73 8.71
C GLY A 80 10.06 15.72 7.53
N THR A 81 9.29 15.46 6.47
CA THR A 81 8.99 16.48 5.45
C THR A 81 8.22 17.62 6.10
N TRP A 82 8.68 18.86 5.90
CA TRP A 82 7.96 20.04 6.34
C TRP A 82 6.74 20.25 5.43
N LEU A 83 5.60 20.54 6.04
CA LEU A 83 4.32 20.72 5.38
C LEU A 83 3.62 21.97 5.92
N GLU A 84 2.94 22.69 5.05
CA GLU A 84 2.01 23.77 5.42
C GLU A 84 0.70 23.19 5.98
N GLU A 85 -0.13 24.04 6.60
CA GLU A 85 -1.39 23.58 7.24
C GLU A 85 -2.37 23.04 6.19
N GLU A 86 -2.50 23.73 5.06
CA GLU A 86 -3.35 23.29 3.95
C GLU A 86 -2.87 21.96 3.32
N GLU A 87 -1.55 21.73 3.28
CA GLU A 87 -0.97 20.49 2.79
C GLU A 87 -1.30 19.30 3.72
N TRP A 88 -1.43 19.55 5.03
CA TRP A 88 -1.86 18.53 5.98
C TRP A 88 -3.32 18.12 5.76
N ASP A 89 -4.22 19.08 5.51
CA ASP A 89 -5.62 18.79 5.23
C ASP A 89 -5.78 17.89 3.98
N ASP A 90 -5.01 18.20 2.92
CA ASP A 90 -4.96 17.41 1.70
C ASP A 90 -4.45 15.98 1.94
N ILE A 91 -3.35 15.83 2.69
CA ILE A 91 -2.80 14.52 3.04
C ILE A 91 -3.77 13.73 3.91
N LEU A 92 -4.39 14.35 4.91
CA LEU A 92 -5.35 13.65 5.79
C LEU A 92 -6.64 13.26 5.04
N ALA A 93 -6.98 13.96 3.96
CA ALA A 93 -8.15 13.68 3.14
C ALA A 93 -7.97 12.50 2.17
N HIS A 94 -6.75 12.19 1.72
CA HIS A 94 -6.55 11.24 0.61
C HIS A 94 -7.15 9.83 0.84
N PRO A 95 -7.21 9.23 2.04
CA PRO A 95 -7.86 7.93 2.21
C PRO A 95 -9.36 8.01 1.89
N ARG A 96 -10.02 9.12 2.26
CA ARG A 96 -11.43 9.37 1.95
C ARG A 96 -11.64 9.67 0.46
N LEU A 97 -10.71 10.39 -0.17
CA LEU A 97 -10.73 10.65 -1.61
C LEU A 97 -10.59 9.33 -2.40
N GLY A 98 -9.64 8.47 -1.99
CA GLY A 98 -9.41 7.16 -2.58
C GLY A 98 -10.62 6.24 -2.42
N TYR A 99 -11.18 6.16 -1.22
CA TYR A 99 -12.44 5.45 -0.98
C TYR A 99 -13.55 5.93 -1.91
N ARG A 100 -13.72 7.26 -2.05
CA ARG A 100 -14.76 7.84 -2.92
C ARG A 100 -14.57 7.47 -4.38
N GLU A 101 -13.33 7.44 -4.88
CA GLU A 101 -13.05 7.09 -6.26
C GLU A 101 -13.32 5.61 -6.54
N ILE A 102 -12.86 4.72 -5.66
CA ILE A 102 -13.05 3.28 -5.81
C ILE A 102 -14.49 2.85 -5.57
N ASN A 103 -15.21 3.46 -4.61
CA ASN A 103 -16.60 3.09 -4.30
C ASN A 103 -17.57 3.38 -5.44
N ARG A 104 -17.15 4.14 -6.47
CA ARG A 104 -17.92 4.37 -7.70
C ARG A 104 -17.70 3.29 -8.76
N LYS A 105 -16.69 2.44 -8.59
CA LYS A 105 -16.36 1.34 -9.50
C LYS A 105 -17.13 0.10 -9.04
N GLU A 106 -17.80 -0.55 -9.96
CA GLU A 106 -18.45 -1.84 -9.65
C GLU A 106 -17.37 -2.87 -9.28
N TYR A 107 -17.71 -3.90 -8.50
CA TYR A 107 -16.81 -5.02 -8.19
C TYR A 107 -15.57 -4.72 -7.31
N LEU A 108 -15.26 -3.46 -6.96
CA LEU A 108 -14.11 -3.13 -6.10
C LEU A 108 -14.48 -2.87 -4.63
N GLY A 109 -15.64 -3.33 -4.17
CA GLY A 109 -16.10 -3.09 -2.80
C GLY A 109 -15.19 -3.69 -1.72
N ASN A 110 -14.58 -4.84 -1.99
CA ASN A 110 -13.80 -5.59 -1.00
C ASN A 110 -12.44 -4.96 -0.68
N ILE A 111 -11.93 -4.07 -1.53
CA ILE A 111 -10.62 -3.40 -1.32
C ILE A 111 -10.75 -2.09 -0.54
N LEU A 112 -11.97 -1.53 -0.48
CA LEU A 112 -12.27 -0.25 0.16
C LEU A 112 -11.78 -0.13 1.61
N PRO A 113 -11.90 -1.14 2.49
CA PRO A 113 -11.44 -1.01 3.87
C PRO A 113 -9.92 -0.84 3.97
N GLY A 114 -9.15 -1.50 3.09
CA GLY A 114 -7.70 -1.35 3.03
C GLY A 114 -7.29 0.05 2.60
N ILE A 115 -8.03 0.65 1.65
CA ILE A 115 -7.78 2.01 1.16
C ILE A 115 -8.17 3.06 2.21
N LEU A 116 -9.34 2.94 2.85
CA LEU A 116 -9.84 3.97 3.75
C LEU A 116 -9.07 4.05 5.06
N TYR A 117 -8.58 2.92 5.57
CA TYR A 117 -8.09 2.80 6.95
C TYR A 117 -6.59 2.51 7.07
N HIS A 118 -5.81 2.52 5.98
CA HIS A 118 -4.36 2.19 6.04
C HIS A 118 -3.52 3.18 6.88
N HIS A 119 -4.07 4.33 7.25
CA HIS A 119 -3.45 5.27 8.19
C HIS A 119 -4.05 5.24 9.61
N GLU A 120 -4.97 4.31 9.87
CA GLU A 120 -5.37 4.01 11.24
C GLU A 120 -4.20 3.41 12.01
N ARG A 121 -4.13 3.73 13.30
CA ARG A 121 -3.04 3.29 14.17
C ARG A 121 -3.59 2.36 15.23
N TRP A 122 -2.81 1.34 15.57
CA TRP A 122 -3.21 0.34 16.57
C TRP A 122 -3.62 0.94 17.92
N ASP A 123 -3.03 2.07 18.31
CA ASP A 123 -3.34 2.81 19.54
C ASP A 123 -4.61 3.69 19.48
N GLY A 124 -5.22 3.86 18.31
CA GLY A 124 -6.41 4.72 18.11
C GLY A 124 -6.08 6.20 17.87
N TYR A 125 -4.82 6.55 17.58
CA TYR A 125 -4.42 7.93 17.25
C TYR A 125 -4.27 8.16 15.74
N GLY A 126 -4.76 7.23 14.93
CA GLY A 126 -4.72 7.31 13.47
C GLY A 126 -5.88 8.11 12.89
N TYR A 127 -6.00 8.05 11.58
CA TYR A 127 -7.06 8.71 10.81
C TYR A 127 -7.51 7.75 9.71
N PRO A 128 -8.75 7.89 9.19
CA PRO A 128 -9.65 9.03 9.33
C PRO A 128 -10.74 8.92 10.42
N GLU A 129 -10.91 7.78 11.07
CA GLU A 129 -11.97 7.51 12.07
C GLU A 129 -11.40 7.20 13.48
N ALA A 130 -10.07 7.14 13.63
CA ALA A 130 -9.39 6.85 14.90
C ALA A 130 -9.77 5.48 15.47
N LEU A 131 -9.91 4.48 14.59
CA LEU A 131 -10.17 3.09 14.94
C LEU A 131 -9.02 2.51 15.76
N LYS A 132 -9.33 1.61 16.71
CA LYS A 132 -8.32 1.04 17.60
C LYS A 132 -8.26 -0.49 17.52
N GLY A 133 -7.05 -1.02 17.54
CA GLY A 133 -6.82 -2.45 17.61
C GLY A 133 -7.50 -3.21 16.46
N GLU A 134 -8.33 -4.20 16.80
CA GLU A 134 -9.02 -5.06 15.85
C GLU A 134 -10.24 -4.39 15.17
N GLU A 135 -10.63 -3.17 15.57
CA GLU A 135 -11.60 -2.38 14.82
C GLU A 135 -11.04 -1.99 13.43
N ILE A 136 -9.70 -1.94 13.31
CA ILE A 136 -9.02 -1.69 12.05
C ILE A 136 -9.05 -3.00 11.22
N PRO A 137 -9.55 -2.96 9.97
CA PRO A 137 -9.54 -4.12 9.09
C PRO A 137 -8.13 -4.71 8.94
N LEU A 138 -8.02 -6.04 8.85
CA LEU A 138 -6.72 -6.70 8.75
C LEU A 138 -5.93 -6.22 7.52
N SER A 139 -6.60 -6.02 6.38
CA SER A 139 -5.97 -5.48 5.18
C SER A 139 -5.30 -4.12 5.43
N ALA A 140 -5.98 -3.19 6.09
CA ALA A 140 -5.41 -1.90 6.47
C ALA A 140 -4.23 -2.02 7.44
N ARG A 141 -4.29 -2.93 8.43
CA ARG A 141 -3.19 -3.18 9.37
C ARG A 141 -1.93 -3.70 8.67
N VAL A 142 -2.10 -4.57 7.67
CA VAL A 142 -0.99 -5.10 6.85
C VAL A 142 -0.41 -4.03 5.93
N ILE A 143 -1.28 -3.26 5.25
CA ILE A 143 -0.86 -2.17 4.36
C ILE A 143 -0.09 -1.10 5.14
N ALA A 144 -0.57 -0.69 6.32
CA ALA A 144 0.10 0.32 7.15
C ALA A 144 1.56 -0.02 7.47
N VAL A 145 1.84 -1.30 7.76
CA VAL A 145 3.21 -1.78 8.05
C VAL A 145 4.06 -1.78 6.78
N ALA A 146 3.49 -2.20 5.66
CA ALA A 146 4.19 -2.27 4.37
C ALA A 146 4.49 -0.87 3.80
N ASP A 147 3.52 0.04 3.81
CA ASP A 147 3.69 1.44 3.39
C ASP A 147 4.78 2.11 4.22
N TYR A 148 4.72 1.98 5.56
CA TYR A 148 5.75 2.58 6.41
C TYR A 148 7.15 2.04 6.13
N MET A 149 7.29 0.74 5.80
CA MET A 149 8.56 0.16 5.39
C MET A 149 9.08 0.79 4.08
N ASP A 150 8.23 0.93 3.06
CA ASP A 150 8.62 1.58 1.81
C ASP A 150 8.97 3.05 2.03
N SER A 151 8.14 3.78 2.77
CA SER A 151 8.33 5.20 3.08
C SER A 151 9.62 5.49 3.87
N LEU A 152 10.07 4.56 4.72
CA LEU A 152 11.36 4.67 5.44
C LEU A 152 12.58 4.43 4.55
N ALA A 153 12.49 3.47 3.63
CA ALA A 153 13.62 2.98 2.85
C ALA A 153 13.69 3.55 1.42
N ALA A 154 12.63 4.20 0.93
CA ALA A 154 12.56 4.71 -0.42
C ALA A 154 13.71 5.71 -0.72
N PRO A 155 14.47 5.52 -1.82
CA PRO A 155 15.46 6.50 -2.25
C PRO A 155 14.81 7.81 -2.73
N ARG A 156 15.57 8.90 -2.77
CA ARG A 156 15.29 10.06 -3.64
C ARG A 156 16.60 10.41 -4.34
N GLY A 157 16.69 10.18 -5.65
CA GLY A 157 17.91 10.42 -6.42
C GLY A 157 19.11 9.64 -5.85
N THR A 158 20.23 10.33 -5.61
CA THR A 158 21.52 9.71 -5.26
C THR A 158 21.79 9.53 -3.76
N LYS A 159 20.78 9.71 -2.87
CA LYS A 159 21.00 9.71 -1.41
C LYS A 159 20.47 8.46 -0.69
N ILE A 160 21.24 8.15 0.35
CA ILE A 160 21.28 6.93 1.18
C ILE A 160 19.89 6.45 1.60
N ILE A 161 19.62 5.20 1.21
CA ILE A 161 18.53 4.33 1.69
C ILE A 161 18.73 4.10 3.19
N MET A 162 17.67 4.22 3.99
CA MET A 162 17.72 3.68 5.35
C MET A 162 17.93 2.17 5.23
N PRO A 163 19.00 1.58 5.80
CA PRO A 163 19.21 0.15 5.71
C PRO A 163 18.00 -0.62 6.23
N VAL A 164 17.67 -1.73 5.56
CA VAL A 164 16.51 -2.57 5.89
C VAL A 164 16.49 -2.92 7.37
N GLU A 165 17.65 -3.24 7.95
CA GLU A 165 17.77 -3.60 9.37
C GLU A 165 17.42 -2.44 10.30
N ILE A 166 17.68 -1.20 9.88
CA ILE A 166 17.32 0.02 10.63
C ILE A 166 15.82 0.31 10.49
N ALA A 167 15.25 0.12 9.31
CA ALA A 167 13.81 0.28 9.08
C ALA A 167 13.01 -0.75 9.90
N LEU A 168 13.41 -2.03 9.87
CA LEU A 168 12.80 -3.09 10.69
C LEU A 168 12.90 -2.77 12.18
N LYS A 169 14.06 -2.30 12.67
CA LYS A 169 14.20 -1.86 14.09
C LYS A 169 13.27 -0.72 14.45
N LYS A 170 13.01 0.22 13.53
CA LYS A 170 12.04 1.30 13.75
C LYS A 170 10.62 0.76 13.83
N ILE A 171 10.22 -0.07 12.87
CA ILE A 171 8.89 -0.70 12.88
C ILE A 171 8.68 -1.52 14.15
N LYS A 172 9.67 -2.31 14.57
CA LYS A 172 9.58 -3.13 15.79
C LYS A 172 9.41 -2.29 17.06
N LYS A 173 9.99 -1.09 17.13
CA LYS A 173 9.80 -0.16 18.26
C LYS A 173 8.38 0.40 18.34
N GLU A 174 7.65 0.36 17.23
CA GLU A 174 6.29 0.90 17.10
C GLU A 174 5.20 -0.18 17.28
N GLU A 175 5.61 -1.42 17.55
CA GLU A 175 4.74 -2.56 17.84
C GLU A 175 3.82 -2.29 19.05
N GLY A 176 2.52 -2.58 18.90
CA GLY A 176 1.52 -2.36 19.95
C GLY A 176 1.15 -0.90 20.19
N ARG A 177 1.81 0.04 19.50
CA ARG A 177 1.46 1.47 19.48
C ARG A 177 0.96 1.90 18.11
N TYR A 178 1.83 1.89 17.10
CA TYR A 178 1.45 2.22 15.74
C TYR A 178 0.88 0.99 15.03
N PHE A 179 1.54 -0.16 15.17
CA PHE A 179 1.27 -1.35 14.38
C PHE A 179 0.80 -2.51 15.25
N GLU A 180 -0.03 -3.37 14.65
CA GLU A 180 -0.43 -4.62 15.27
C GLU A 180 0.78 -5.54 15.53
N PRO A 181 0.91 -6.13 16.73
CA PRO A 181 1.99 -7.07 17.04
C PRO A 181 2.11 -8.27 16.09
N ALA A 182 1.00 -8.88 15.70
CA ALA A 182 0.99 -10.05 14.81
C ALA A 182 1.51 -9.72 13.40
N VAL A 183 1.11 -8.55 12.84
CA VAL A 183 1.58 -8.10 11.52
C VAL A 183 3.06 -7.73 11.56
N VAL A 184 3.52 -7.06 12.62
CA VAL A 184 4.95 -6.79 12.82
C VAL A 184 5.73 -8.10 12.92
N ALA A 185 5.23 -9.09 13.67
CA ALA A 185 5.88 -10.40 13.78
C ALA A 185 6.00 -11.11 12.43
N ALA A 186 4.96 -11.02 11.58
CA ALA A 186 4.97 -11.54 10.21
C ALA A 186 6.00 -10.83 9.33
N LEU A 187 6.08 -9.49 9.36
CA LEU A 187 7.13 -8.74 8.65
C LEU A 187 8.53 -9.17 9.09
N MET A 188 8.75 -9.44 10.38
CA MET A 188 10.05 -9.87 10.90
C MET A 188 10.46 -11.29 10.45
N GLN A 189 9.55 -12.07 9.86
CA GLN A 189 9.89 -13.36 9.23
C GLN A 189 10.38 -13.21 7.79
N VAL A 190 10.13 -12.07 7.15
CA VAL A 190 10.54 -11.81 5.78
C VAL A 190 12.06 -11.67 5.69
N ASN A 191 12.66 -12.28 4.68
CA ASN A 191 14.10 -12.21 4.46
C ASN A 191 14.53 -10.76 4.12
N GLU A 192 15.57 -10.26 4.80
CA GLU A 192 16.07 -8.89 4.59
C GLU A 192 16.57 -8.64 3.16
N GLY A 193 17.12 -9.66 2.50
CA GLY A 193 17.53 -9.59 1.09
C GLY A 193 16.33 -9.45 0.14
N GLU A 194 15.23 -10.16 0.39
CA GLU A 194 14.01 -10.00 -0.39
C GLU A 194 13.38 -8.61 -0.19
N LEU A 195 13.41 -8.08 1.05
CA LEU A 195 12.98 -6.70 1.31
C LEU A 195 13.89 -5.70 0.60
N MET A 196 15.21 -5.90 0.62
CA MET A 196 16.15 -5.06 -0.09
C MET A 196 15.87 -5.07 -1.60
N ASP A 197 15.67 -6.24 -2.20
CA ASP A 197 15.37 -6.40 -3.62
C ASP A 197 14.09 -5.67 -4.05
N ILE A 198 13.08 -5.58 -3.17
CA ILE A 198 11.87 -4.77 -3.41
C ILE A 198 12.19 -3.27 -3.31
N LEU A 199 12.91 -2.87 -2.26
CA LEU A 199 13.12 -1.45 -1.91
C LEU A 199 14.12 -0.73 -2.83
N ILE A 200 15.02 -1.46 -3.50
CA ILE A 200 15.98 -0.90 -4.45
C ILE A 200 15.44 -0.77 -5.88
N GLN A 201 14.21 -1.23 -6.14
CA GLN A 201 13.59 -1.08 -7.46
C GLN A 201 13.52 0.39 -7.85
N ASP A 202 13.60 0.66 -9.15
CA ASP A 202 13.44 1.99 -9.70
C ASP A 202 12.07 2.10 -10.39
N ILE A 203 11.54 3.32 -10.49
CA ILE A 203 10.28 3.55 -11.21
C ILE A 203 10.34 3.01 -12.64
N ALA A 204 11.51 3.02 -13.29
CA ALA A 204 11.72 2.41 -14.60
C ALA A 204 11.33 0.92 -14.66
N ASP A 205 11.42 0.20 -13.54
CA ASP A 205 11.02 -1.21 -13.44
C ASP A 205 9.50 -1.38 -13.42
N SER A 206 8.76 -0.38 -12.91
CA SER A 206 7.30 -0.40 -12.73
C SER A 206 6.47 0.09 -13.92
N VAL A 207 7.11 0.81 -14.85
CA VAL A 207 6.48 1.24 -16.11
C VAL A 207 6.36 0.05 -17.09
N ASP A 208 7.01 -1.07 -16.80
CA ASP A 208 6.98 -2.26 -17.64
C ASP A 208 5.72 -3.13 -17.41
N GLU A 209 5.07 -3.57 -18.49
CA GLU A 209 3.96 -4.55 -18.45
C GLU A 209 4.30 -5.86 -17.71
N ARG A 210 5.59 -6.15 -17.51
CA ARG A 210 6.09 -7.28 -16.72
C ARG A 210 5.67 -7.24 -15.25
N GLU A 211 5.47 -6.08 -14.62
CA GLU A 211 4.99 -6.01 -13.24
C GLU A 211 3.56 -6.53 -13.09
N LEU A 212 2.68 -6.15 -14.03
CA LEU A 212 1.31 -6.66 -14.03
C LEU A 212 1.29 -8.17 -14.29
N LYS A 213 2.25 -8.71 -15.05
CA LYS A 213 2.42 -10.17 -15.19
C LYS A 213 2.90 -10.84 -13.92
N TRP A 214 3.82 -10.22 -13.18
CA TRP A 214 4.29 -10.71 -11.88
C TRP A 214 3.13 -10.73 -10.87
N TYR A 215 2.37 -9.64 -10.79
CA TYR A 215 1.14 -9.51 -10.02
C TYR A 215 0.10 -10.56 -10.44
N LYS A 216 -0.21 -10.67 -11.74
CA LYS A 216 -1.15 -11.67 -12.30
C LYS A 216 -0.73 -13.12 -12.01
N LYS A 217 0.57 -13.41 -12.01
CA LYS A 217 1.12 -14.74 -11.69
C LYS A 217 1.03 -15.08 -10.21
N LYS A 218 1.17 -14.07 -9.33
CA LYS A 218 1.15 -14.24 -7.86
C LYS A 218 -0.25 -14.18 -7.26
N VAL A 219 -1.14 -13.37 -7.84
CA VAL A 219 -2.57 -13.27 -7.44
C VAL A 219 -3.44 -14.33 -8.12
N ASN A 220 -2.82 -15.33 -8.76
CA ASN A 220 -3.48 -16.45 -9.42
C ASN A 220 -4.62 -16.07 -10.39
N TYR A 221 -4.51 -14.91 -11.05
CA TYR A 221 -5.42 -14.52 -12.13
C TYR A 221 -5.36 -15.48 -13.32
N SER A 222 -4.27 -16.22 -13.46
CA SER A 222 -4.03 -17.23 -14.50
C SER A 222 -4.90 -18.49 -14.40
N SER A 223 -5.61 -18.71 -13.28
CA SER A 223 -6.55 -19.84 -13.13
C SER A 223 -7.98 -19.53 -13.65
N ILE A 224 -8.22 -18.31 -14.13
CA ILE A 224 -9.54 -17.82 -14.60
C ILE A 224 -9.70 -17.91 -16.13
N ASN A 225 -8.78 -18.63 -16.82
CA ASN A 225 -8.92 -18.96 -18.24
C ASN A 225 -9.54 -20.33 -18.47
#